data_AF-A0A0C9TGG6-F1
#
_entry.id   AF-A0A0C9TGG6-F1
#
_cell.length_a   1.000
_cell.length_b   1.000
_cell.length_c   1.000
_cell.angle_alpha   90.00
_cell.angle_beta   90.00
_cell.angle_gamma   90.00
#
_symmetry.space_group_name_H-M   'P 1'
#
loop_
_entity.id
_entity.type
_entity.pdbx_description
1 polymer ?
#
loop_
_entity_poly.entity_id
_entity_poly.type
_entity_poly.pdbx_seq_one_letter_code
_entity_poly.pdbx_strand_id
1 'polypeptide(L)'
;VVLVHGDLGTGERLQAAQLCRSIESTPWCRFQHVIFIPGLFHLKMACANALWHCFIYPSAAQEDETSLMRDVVELRPKETGIYISKPGFHRMHQLVGHAGVCRRLDFWGVHIKNKTGFVSLDAFAASQPSLQDLQEMADEIVHTYVATHRLQQMRNKPEKERDLQHENTLLLNKYFLLYEELSYAMNHGDIGHVETCIVSWIPILKAIGKHKYASHMTNFLLNVHFVYPSGLKRAIRYHILVNPTGQQMKWRAVDWCVKLNNLFTKVKNGGKGSNRSIDRIILESLLVQVYKNVQGIVQKNFDLTHLTTNHAATDMSKTFAKL
;
A
#
# COMPACT_ATOMS: atom_id res chain seq x y z
N VAL A 1 -16.17 -24.18 7.22
CA VAL A 1 -16.06 -22.74 6.87
C VAL A 1 -15.24 -22.63 5.61
N VAL A 2 -15.61 -21.75 4.68
CA VAL A 2 -14.88 -21.43 3.45
C VAL A 2 -14.49 -19.95 3.50
N LEU A 3 -13.20 -19.66 3.42
CA LEU A 3 -12.69 -18.29 3.37
C LEU A 3 -12.60 -17.82 1.91
N VAL A 4 -13.18 -16.68 1.60
CA VAL A 4 -13.21 -16.10 0.26
C VAL A 4 -12.47 -14.77 0.27
N HIS A 5 -11.33 -14.72 -0.41
CA HIS A 5 -10.52 -13.51 -0.55
C HIS A 5 -10.88 -12.78 -1.84
N GLY A 6 -11.00 -11.46 -1.77
CA GLY A 6 -11.31 -10.68 -2.96
C GLY A 6 -11.30 -9.18 -2.73
N ASP A 7 -11.62 -8.47 -3.81
CA ASP A 7 -11.91 -7.05 -3.75
C ASP A 7 -13.27 -6.77 -3.09
N LEU A 8 -13.56 -5.49 -2.88
CA LEU A 8 -14.80 -5.05 -2.25
C LEU A 8 -16.05 -5.51 -3.01
N GLY A 9 -16.00 -5.50 -4.35
CA GLY A 9 -17.13 -5.94 -5.17
C GLY A 9 -17.45 -7.42 -4.97
N THR A 10 -16.43 -8.24 -4.72
CA THR A 10 -16.61 -9.65 -4.33
C THR A 10 -17.33 -9.78 -2.99
N GLY A 11 -16.90 -9.00 -2.00
CA GLY A 11 -17.51 -8.95 -0.68
C GLY A 11 -18.98 -8.50 -0.71
N GLU A 12 -19.28 -7.44 -1.45
CA GLU A 12 -20.64 -6.91 -1.61
C GLU A 12 -21.58 -7.94 -2.25
N ARG A 13 -21.11 -8.66 -3.28
CA ARG A 13 -21.91 -9.71 -3.93
C ARG A 13 -22.18 -10.89 -3.01
N LEU A 14 -21.19 -11.31 -2.22
CA LEU A 14 -21.38 -12.38 -1.23
C LEU A 14 -22.36 -11.95 -0.13
N GLN A 15 -22.24 -10.73 0.39
CA GLN A 15 -23.16 -10.19 1.39
C GLN A 15 -24.59 -10.07 0.83
N ALA A 16 -24.75 -9.59 -0.40
CA ALA A 16 -26.06 -9.55 -1.07
C ALA A 16 -26.66 -10.96 -1.21
N ALA A 17 -25.86 -11.96 -1.61
CA ALA A 17 -26.32 -13.34 -1.70
C ALA A 17 -26.74 -13.89 -0.33
N GLN A 18 -25.98 -13.62 0.73
CA GLN A 18 -26.33 -14.03 2.11
C GLN A 18 -27.61 -13.34 2.59
N LEU A 19 -27.79 -12.06 2.25
CA LEU A 19 -29.00 -11.30 2.60
C LEU A 19 -30.23 -11.86 1.91
N CYS A 20 -30.18 -12.11 0.60
CA CYS A 20 -31.29 -12.69 -0.16
C CYS A 20 -31.68 -14.08 0.36
N ARG A 21 -30.71 -14.83 0.87
CA ARG A 21 -30.93 -16.17 1.42
C ARG A 21 -31.18 -16.17 2.92
N SER A 22 -31.30 -15.02 3.58
CA SER A 22 -31.41 -14.95 5.05
C SER A 22 -32.64 -15.66 5.62
N ILE A 23 -33.71 -15.83 4.82
CA ILE A 23 -34.95 -16.53 5.18
C ILE A 23 -34.82 -18.06 5.16
N GLU A 24 -33.77 -18.59 4.55
CA GLU A 24 -33.57 -20.04 4.42
C GLU A 24 -33.43 -20.71 5.79
N SER A 25 -33.98 -21.92 5.91
CA SER A 25 -34.12 -22.61 7.20
C SER A 25 -32.78 -23.03 7.84
N THR A 26 -31.75 -23.31 7.04
CA THR A 26 -30.46 -23.81 7.54
C THR A 26 -29.32 -22.80 7.35
N PRO A 27 -28.33 -22.74 8.28
CA PRO A 27 -27.09 -21.98 8.09
C PRO A 27 -26.36 -22.27 6.77
N TRP A 28 -26.47 -23.52 6.29
CA TRP A 28 -25.89 -23.96 5.03
C TRP A 28 -26.53 -23.25 3.83
N CYS A 29 -27.86 -23.28 3.74
CA CYS A 29 -28.61 -22.59 2.70
C CYS A 29 -28.45 -21.07 2.78
N ARG A 30 -28.27 -20.50 3.98
CA ARG A 30 -27.97 -19.07 4.19
C ARG A 30 -26.54 -18.67 3.80
N PHE A 31 -25.70 -19.62 3.36
CA PHE A 31 -24.28 -19.39 3.08
C PHE A 31 -23.48 -18.79 4.26
N GLN A 32 -23.89 -19.03 5.50
CA GLN A 32 -23.19 -18.51 6.69
C GLN A 32 -21.78 -19.12 6.85
N HIS A 33 -21.54 -20.28 6.25
CA HIS A 33 -20.23 -20.93 6.26
C HIS A 33 -19.22 -20.26 5.32
N VAL A 34 -19.64 -19.33 4.45
CA VAL A 34 -18.77 -18.60 3.51
C VAL A 34 -18.44 -17.23 4.11
N ILE A 35 -17.15 -16.97 4.37
CA ILE A 35 -16.69 -15.77 5.06
C ILE A 35 -15.81 -14.96 4.11
N PHE A 36 -16.22 -13.72 3.85
CA PHE A 36 -15.42 -12.78 3.07
C PHE A 36 -14.24 -12.26 3.88
N ILE A 37 -13.03 -12.40 3.32
CA ILE A 37 -11.81 -11.82 3.86
C ILE A 37 -11.36 -10.70 2.92
N PRO A 38 -11.25 -9.45 3.41
CA PRO A 38 -10.95 -8.35 2.54
C PRO A 38 -9.52 -8.44 2.00
N GLY A 39 -9.36 -8.05 0.74
CA GLY A 39 -8.08 -8.02 0.07
C GLY A 39 -7.16 -6.90 0.57
N LEU A 40 -6.04 -7.28 1.22
CA LEU A 40 -5.06 -6.31 1.71
C LEU A 40 -4.33 -5.59 0.58
N PHE A 41 -4.21 -6.18 -0.61
CA PHE A 41 -3.66 -5.46 -1.76
C PHE A 41 -4.60 -4.34 -2.21
N HIS A 42 -5.91 -4.58 -2.26
CA HIS A 42 -6.89 -3.53 -2.54
C HIS A 42 -6.96 -2.48 -1.42
N LEU A 43 -6.78 -2.86 -0.15
CA LEU A 43 -6.60 -1.89 0.94
C LEU A 43 -5.39 -1.00 0.67
N LYS A 44 -4.22 -1.58 0.38
CA LYS A 44 -3.00 -0.81 0.07
C LYS A 44 -3.20 0.12 -1.13
N MET A 45 -3.96 -0.31 -2.14
CA MET A 45 -4.36 0.56 -3.25
C MET A 45 -5.24 1.73 -2.80
N ALA A 46 -6.19 1.49 -1.90
CA ALA A 46 -7.05 2.53 -1.34
C ALA A 46 -6.24 3.53 -0.50
N CYS A 47 -5.26 3.07 0.30
CA CYS A 47 -4.34 3.92 1.07
C CYS A 47 -3.49 4.82 0.16
N ALA A 48 -2.92 4.28 -0.92
CA ALA A 48 -2.17 5.09 -1.90
C ALA A 48 -3.06 6.14 -2.58
N ASN A 49 -4.31 5.79 -2.87
CA ASN A 49 -5.28 6.74 -3.40
C ASN A 49 -5.70 7.80 -2.37
N ALA A 50 -5.69 7.46 -1.07
CA ALA A 50 -5.93 8.43 0.00
C ALA A 50 -4.83 9.49 0.06
N LEU A 51 -3.55 9.09 -0.06
CA LEU A 51 -2.43 10.04 -0.16
C LEU A 51 -2.60 11.00 -1.34
N TRP A 52 -3.00 10.47 -2.50
CA TRP A 52 -3.29 11.30 -3.66
C TRP A 52 -4.44 12.30 -3.41
N HIS A 53 -5.54 11.85 -2.78
CA HIS A 53 -6.66 12.71 -2.43
C HIS A 53 -6.31 13.80 -1.41
N CYS A 54 -5.36 13.54 -0.51
CA CYS A 54 -4.94 14.49 0.52
C CYS A 54 -3.92 15.52 0.01
N PHE A 55 -2.95 15.10 -0.79
CA PHE A 55 -1.73 15.90 -1.04
C PHE A 55 -1.51 16.27 -2.51
N ILE A 56 -2.39 15.85 -3.42
CA ILE A 56 -2.26 16.15 -4.85
C ILE A 56 -3.58 16.62 -5.46
N TYR A 57 -4.67 15.88 -5.26
CA TYR A 57 -5.93 16.14 -5.96
C TYR A 57 -6.50 17.55 -5.75
N PRO A 58 -6.60 18.09 -4.51
CA PRO A 58 -7.09 19.44 -4.30
C PRO A 58 -6.09 20.46 -4.84
N SER A 59 -6.54 21.45 -5.63
CA SER A 59 -5.67 22.50 -6.16
C SER A 59 -4.88 23.23 -5.08
N ALA A 60 -5.54 23.53 -3.94
CA ALA A 60 -4.90 24.15 -2.78
C ALA A 60 -3.75 23.32 -2.18
N ALA A 61 -3.76 21.99 -2.34
CA ALA A 61 -2.69 21.13 -1.84
C ALA A 61 -1.42 21.17 -2.73
N GLN A 62 -1.46 21.91 -3.85
CA GLN A 62 -0.38 22.00 -4.84
C GLN A 62 0.35 23.35 -4.77
N GLU A 63 -0.16 24.29 -4.00
CA GLU A 63 0.31 25.68 -3.98
C GLU A 63 1.61 25.83 -3.17
N ASP A 64 1.73 25.09 -2.06
CA ASP A 64 2.88 25.13 -1.16
C ASP A 64 4.20 24.74 -1.89
N GLU A 65 5.30 25.41 -1.54
CA GLU A 65 6.64 25.10 -2.08
C GLU A 65 7.16 23.73 -1.61
N THR A 66 6.66 23.22 -0.50
CA THR A 66 6.97 21.87 -0.01
C THR A 66 5.88 20.85 -0.33
N SER A 67 4.92 21.20 -1.20
CA SER A 67 3.85 20.28 -1.60
C SER A 67 4.41 19.03 -2.30
N LEU A 68 3.67 17.92 -2.20
CA LEU A 68 4.04 16.68 -2.88
C LEU A 68 4.09 16.85 -4.41
N MET A 69 3.35 17.82 -4.96
CA MET A 69 3.42 18.11 -6.39
C MET A 69 4.75 18.73 -6.83
N ARG A 70 5.46 19.43 -5.95
CA ARG A 70 6.83 19.89 -6.24
C ARG A 70 7.78 18.70 -6.38
N ASP A 71 7.66 17.70 -5.51
CA ASP A 71 8.42 16.45 -5.67
C ASP A 71 8.08 15.75 -6.99
N VAL A 72 6.82 15.77 -7.43
CA VAL A 72 6.40 15.17 -8.71
C VAL A 72 7.06 15.89 -9.90
N VAL A 73 7.18 17.22 -9.87
CA VAL A 73 7.83 18.00 -10.93
C VAL A 73 9.29 17.53 -11.11
N GLU A 74 10.00 17.29 -10.02
CA GLU A 74 11.39 16.85 -10.07
C GLU A 74 11.56 15.35 -10.35
N LEU A 75 10.78 14.50 -9.67
CA LEU A 75 10.87 13.04 -9.79
C LEU A 75 10.29 12.50 -11.10
N ARG A 76 9.27 13.19 -11.65
CA ARG A 76 8.44 12.74 -12.78
C ARG A 76 7.98 13.94 -13.65
N PRO A 77 8.89 14.77 -14.19
CA PRO A 77 8.54 16.00 -14.91
C PRO A 77 7.61 15.78 -16.10
N LYS A 78 7.69 14.61 -16.75
CA LYS A 78 6.87 14.26 -17.93
C LYS A 78 5.50 13.68 -17.59
N GLU A 79 5.19 13.47 -16.30
CA GLU A 79 3.95 12.84 -15.86
C GLU A 79 3.09 13.74 -14.97
N THR A 80 3.44 15.01 -14.77
CA THR A 80 2.73 15.94 -13.86
C THR A 80 1.21 15.96 -14.10
N GLY A 81 0.76 16.06 -15.37
CA GLY A 81 -0.66 16.02 -15.72
C GLY A 81 -1.36 14.68 -15.38
N ILE A 82 -0.62 13.57 -15.37
CA ILE A 82 -1.13 12.26 -14.95
C ILE A 82 -1.34 12.23 -13.43
N TYR A 83 -0.44 12.84 -12.66
CA TYR A 83 -0.58 12.94 -11.19
C TYR A 83 -1.70 13.88 -10.77
N ILE A 84 -1.91 14.99 -11.47
CA ILE A 84 -3.03 15.90 -11.21
C ILE A 84 -4.38 15.20 -11.44
N SER A 85 -4.47 14.37 -12.48
CA SER A 85 -5.73 13.73 -12.88
C SER A 85 -6.05 12.44 -12.12
N LYS A 86 -5.32 11.35 -12.37
CA LYS A 86 -5.52 10.05 -11.71
C LYS A 86 -4.30 9.13 -11.96
N PRO A 87 -3.24 9.23 -11.14
CA PRO A 87 -1.98 8.53 -11.41
C PRO A 87 -2.08 7.01 -11.35
N GLY A 88 -3.07 6.49 -10.64
CA GLY A 88 -3.25 5.07 -10.38
C GLY A 88 -2.30 4.56 -9.29
N PHE A 89 -2.47 3.30 -8.92
CA PHE A 89 -1.78 2.72 -7.76
C PHE A 89 -0.26 2.67 -7.94
N HIS A 90 0.23 2.19 -9.08
CA HIS A 90 1.66 1.94 -9.27
C HIS A 90 2.49 3.24 -9.16
N ARG A 91 2.03 4.30 -9.82
CA ARG A 91 2.65 5.62 -9.77
C ARG A 91 2.66 6.20 -8.35
N MET A 92 1.52 6.16 -7.66
CA MET A 92 1.46 6.63 -6.26
C MET A 92 2.35 5.78 -5.34
N HIS A 93 2.36 4.46 -5.52
CA HIS A 93 3.21 3.57 -4.72
C HIS A 93 4.70 3.92 -4.90
N GLN A 94 5.15 4.18 -6.13
CA GLN A 94 6.52 4.62 -6.41
C GLN A 94 6.81 6.03 -5.90
N LEU A 95 5.89 6.97 -6.11
CA LEU A 95 6.05 8.35 -5.66
C LEU A 95 6.25 8.40 -4.15
N VAL A 96 5.41 7.71 -3.38
CA VAL A 96 5.53 7.67 -1.91
C VAL A 96 6.89 7.12 -1.48
N GLY A 97 7.36 6.05 -2.12
CA GLY A 97 8.68 5.49 -1.83
C GLY A 97 9.82 6.44 -2.18
N HIS A 98 9.79 7.04 -3.38
CA HIS A 98 10.87 7.92 -3.85
C HIS A 98 10.90 9.25 -3.09
N ALA A 99 9.78 9.95 -3.03
CA ALA A 99 9.67 11.22 -2.30
C ALA A 99 9.90 11.01 -0.79
N GLY A 100 9.40 9.91 -0.22
CA GLY A 100 9.63 9.56 1.17
C GLY A 100 11.11 9.36 1.51
N VAL A 101 11.87 8.66 0.65
CA VAL A 101 13.32 8.50 0.82
C VAL A 101 14.04 9.84 0.78
N CYS A 102 13.78 10.67 -0.25
CA CYS A 102 14.42 11.99 -0.36
C CYS A 102 14.15 12.86 0.86
N ARG A 103 12.87 12.99 1.27
CA ARG A 103 12.48 13.82 2.42
C ARG A 103 13.10 13.34 3.72
N ARG A 104 13.15 12.02 3.96
CA ARG A 104 13.80 11.50 5.17
C ARG A 104 15.29 11.79 5.17
N LEU A 105 15.99 11.59 4.05
CA LEU A 105 17.42 11.91 3.96
C LEU A 105 17.67 13.39 4.22
N ASP A 106 16.81 14.28 3.73
CA ASP A 106 16.88 15.72 4.03
C ASP A 106 16.72 15.99 5.53
N PHE A 107 15.71 15.41 6.20
CA PHE A 107 15.54 15.57 7.65
C PHE A 107 16.73 15.06 8.45
N TRP A 108 17.29 13.92 8.07
CA TRP A 108 18.53 13.41 8.66
C TRP A 108 19.67 14.40 8.46
N GLY A 109 19.87 14.92 7.25
CA GLY A 109 20.94 15.87 6.94
C GLY A 109 20.83 17.15 7.76
N VAL A 110 19.63 17.74 7.84
CA VAL A 110 19.37 18.94 8.64
C VAL A 110 19.57 18.68 10.13
N HIS A 111 19.04 17.57 10.65
CA HIS A 111 19.13 17.24 12.07
C HIS A 111 20.57 16.97 12.51
N ILE A 112 21.33 16.21 11.71
CA ILE A 112 22.76 15.94 11.95
C ILE A 112 23.55 17.25 11.96
N LYS A 113 23.34 18.11 10.95
CA LYS A 113 24.03 19.41 10.87
C LYS A 113 23.79 20.25 12.11
N ASN A 114 22.56 20.26 12.61
CA ASN A 114 22.18 21.04 13.79
C ASN A 114 22.69 20.44 15.11
N LYS A 115 22.65 19.11 15.26
CA LYS A 115 22.95 18.43 16.53
C LYS A 115 24.43 18.11 16.72
N THR A 116 25.10 17.61 15.69
CA THR A 116 26.47 17.09 15.80
C THR A 116 27.49 17.94 15.05
N GLY A 117 27.03 18.85 14.18
CA GLY A 117 27.89 19.73 13.38
C GLY A 117 28.52 19.06 12.16
N PHE A 118 28.13 17.82 11.81
CA PHE A 118 28.61 17.22 10.56
C PHE A 118 28.00 17.94 9.35
N VAL A 119 28.82 18.15 8.32
CA VAL A 119 28.45 18.91 7.12
C VAL A 119 27.68 18.09 6.09
N SER A 120 27.69 16.76 6.18
CA SER A 120 26.97 15.86 5.27
C SER A 120 26.63 14.52 5.91
N LEU A 121 25.67 13.81 5.30
CA LEU A 121 25.32 12.44 5.67
C LEU A 121 26.52 11.49 5.49
N ASP A 122 27.33 11.67 4.45
CA ASP A 122 28.52 10.85 4.21
C ASP A 122 29.57 11.03 5.31
N ALA A 123 29.78 12.27 5.78
CA ALA A 123 30.70 12.55 6.87
C ALA A 123 30.21 11.92 8.19
N PHE A 124 28.90 11.96 8.43
CA PHE A 124 28.30 11.27 9.57
C PHE A 124 28.41 9.75 9.44
N ALA A 125 28.10 9.17 8.28
CA ALA A 125 28.24 7.73 8.07
C ALA A 125 29.70 7.25 8.26
N ALA A 126 30.67 8.07 7.83
CA ALA A 126 32.09 7.79 8.00
C ALA A 126 32.54 7.80 9.48
N SER A 127 31.82 8.48 10.37
CA SER A 127 32.08 8.43 11.82
C SER A 127 31.62 7.12 12.48
N GLN A 128 30.93 6.25 11.73
CA GLN A 128 30.41 4.95 12.17
C GLN A 128 29.53 5.06 13.43
N PRO A 129 28.40 5.80 13.37
CA PRO A 129 27.49 5.93 14.49
C PRO A 129 26.97 4.56 14.93
N SER A 130 26.81 4.38 16.24
CA SER A 130 26.26 3.13 16.77
C SER A 130 24.77 3.01 16.43
N LEU A 131 24.22 1.79 16.51
CA LEU A 131 22.78 1.59 16.34
C LEU A 131 21.97 2.43 17.35
N GLN A 132 22.47 2.57 18.58
CA GLN A 132 21.83 3.37 19.61
C GLN A 132 21.80 4.85 19.21
N ASP A 133 22.91 5.40 18.71
CA ASP A 133 22.97 6.79 18.24
C ASP A 133 21.95 7.03 17.11
N LEU A 134 21.83 6.07 16.19
CA LEU A 134 20.87 6.14 15.09
C LEU A 134 19.42 6.05 15.59
N GLN A 135 19.13 5.21 16.57
CA GLN A 135 17.79 5.08 17.15
C GLN A 135 17.37 6.35 17.90
N GLU A 136 18.24 6.87 18.76
CA GLU A 136 17.99 8.11 19.50
C GLU A 136 17.79 9.29 18.54
N MET A 137 18.59 9.36 17.47
CA MET A 137 18.44 10.39 16.46
C MET A 137 17.13 10.23 15.66
N ALA A 138 16.75 9.01 15.31
CA ALA A 138 15.49 8.75 14.62
C ALA A 138 14.28 9.18 15.47
N ASP A 139 14.30 8.90 16.78
CA ASP A 139 13.24 9.30 17.70
C ASP A 139 13.10 10.83 17.77
N GLU A 140 14.22 11.55 17.83
CA GLU A 140 14.24 13.02 17.79
C GLU A 140 13.72 13.59 16.47
N ILE A 141 14.12 12.98 15.34
CA ILE A 141 13.67 13.37 14.00
C ILE A 141 12.17 13.18 13.90
N VAL A 142 11.61 12.07 14.38
CA VAL A 142 10.17 11.82 14.38
C VAL A 142 9.43 12.87 15.21
N HIS A 143 9.96 13.26 16.37
CA HIS A 143 9.35 14.30 17.21
C HIS A 143 9.38 15.71 16.60
N THR A 144 10.30 15.95 15.66
CA THR A 144 10.49 17.26 15.02
C THR A 144 9.81 17.35 13.66
N TYR A 145 9.90 16.30 12.83
CA TYR A 145 9.53 16.33 11.42
C TYR A 145 8.30 15.48 11.07
N VAL A 146 7.66 14.84 12.05
CA VAL A 146 6.44 14.05 11.84
C VAL A 146 5.31 14.59 12.71
N ALA A 147 4.09 14.65 12.16
CA ALA A 147 2.92 15.13 12.89
C ALA A 147 2.59 14.25 14.12
N THR A 148 2.74 14.83 15.31
CA THR A 148 2.34 14.24 16.60
C THR A 148 1.21 15.04 17.24
N HIS A 149 0.92 14.81 18.53
CA HIS A 149 -0.01 15.64 19.30
C HIS A 149 0.39 17.12 19.32
N ARG A 150 1.67 17.45 19.09
CA ARG A 150 2.18 18.83 18.98
C ARG A 150 1.53 19.61 17.84
N LEU A 151 1.10 18.94 16.76
CA LEU A 151 0.41 19.61 15.66
C LEU A 151 -0.87 20.30 16.13
N GLN A 152 -1.60 19.71 17.08
CA GLN A 152 -2.79 20.34 17.66
C GLN A 152 -2.44 21.63 18.41
N GLN A 153 -1.32 21.62 19.15
CA GLN A 153 -0.83 22.81 19.86
C GLN A 153 -0.42 23.92 18.88
N MET A 154 0.23 23.56 17.76
CA MET A 154 0.55 24.50 16.69
C MET A 154 -0.72 25.14 16.10
N ARG A 155 -1.76 24.31 15.88
CA ARG A 155 -3.05 24.75 15.33
C ARG A 155 -3.90 25.61 16.25
N ASN A 156 -3.62 25.58 17.56
CA ASN A 156 -4.29 26.45 18.53
C ASN A 156 -3.74 27.88 18.52
N LYS A 157 -2.59 28.12 17.87
CA LYS A 157 -2.04 29.48 17.73
C LYS A 157 -2.87 30.30 16.73
N PRO A 158 -2.86 31.65 16.84
CA PRO A 158 -3.44 32.52 15.82
C PRO A 158 -2.87 32.22 14.43
N GLU A 159 -3.68 32.29 13.38
CA GLU A 159 -3.27 31.94 12.01
C GLU A 159 -2.02 32.70 11.53
N LYS A 160 -1.87 33.96 11.93
CA LYS A 160 -0.71 34.80 11.60
C LYS A 160 0.61 34.31 12.19
N GLU A 161 0.57 33.45 13.20
CA GLU A 161 1.73 32.86 13.88
C GLU A 161 1.97 31.40 13.48
N ARG A 162 1.15 30.87 12.56
CA ARG A 162 1.20 29.48 12.12
C ARG A 162 1.99 29.37 10.83
N ASP A 163 2.97 28.48 10.85
CA ASP A 163 3.64 28.01 9.64
C ASP A 163 2.82 26.86 9.03
N LEU A 164 1.86 27.23 8.17
CA LEU A 164 0.93 26.28 7.54
C LEU A 164 1.67 25.28 6.64
N GLN A 165 2.75 25.73 5.98
CA GLN A 165 3.55 24.90 5.09
C GLN A 165 4.33 23.82 5.87
N HIS A 166 4.89 24.20 7.02
CA HIS A 166 5.49 23.24 7.94
C HIS A 166 4.45 22.26 8.48
N GLU A 167 3.28 22.73 8.94
CA GLU A 167 2.18 21.87 9.40
C GLU A 167 1.77 20.82 8.34
N ASN A 168 1.64 21.25 7.08
CA ASN A 168 1.30 20.37 5.96
C ASN A 168 2.40 19.32 5.71
N THR A 169 3.66 19.72 5.81
CA THR A 169 4.82 18.83 5.66
C THR A 169 4.85 17.76 6.76
N LEU A 170 4.60 18.14 8.02
CA LEU A 170 4.52 17.20 9.14
C LEU A 170 3.44 16.12 8.92
N LEU A 171 2.28 16.53 8.39
CA LEU A 171 1.19 15.61 8.07
C LEU A 171 1.52 14.68 6.90
N LEU A 172 2.11 15.21 5.84
CA LEU A 172 2.57 14.43 4.69
C LEU A 172 3.52 13.31 5.14
N ASN A 173 4.51 13.65 5.97
CA ASN A 173 5.48 12.69 6.49
C ASN A 173 4.81 11.60 7.32
N LYS A 174 3.88 11.96 8.21
CA LYS A 174 3.11 10.99 9.00
C LYS A 174 2.38 9.99 8.11
N TYR A 175 1.74 10.48 7.05
CA TYR A 175 0.93 9.64 6.18
C TYR A 175 1.78 8.76 5.26
N PHE A 176 2.95 9.25 4.84
CA PHE A 176 3.96 8.45 4.15
C PHE A 176 4.47 7.31 5.02
N LEU A 177 4.87 7.60 6.26
CA LEU A 177 5.31 6.59 7.21
C LEU A 177 4.21 5.56 7.48
N LEU A 178 2.96 5.99 7.67
CA LEU A 178 1.84 5.05 7.85
C LEU A 178 1.62 4.12 6.64
N TYR A 179 1.87 4.61 5.42
CA TYR A 179 1.77 3.79 4.20
C TYR A 179 2.94 2.82 4.04
N GLU A 180 4.14 3.28 4.35
CA GLU A 180 5.36 2.47 4.35
C GLU A 180 5.29 1.39 5.43
N GLU A 181 4.77 1.70 6.61
CA GLU A 181 4.61 0.77 7.71
C GLU A 181 3.62 -0.35 7.37
N LEU A 182 2.46 0.01 6.80
CA LEU A 182 1.53 -0.99 6.26
C LEU A 182 2.22 -1.87 5.20
N SER A 183 3.03 -1.27 4.33
CA SER A 183 3.77 -1.99 3.30
C SER A 183 4.82 -2.93 3.90
N TYR A 184 5.53 -2.48 4.93
CA TYR A 184 6.55 -3.24 5.65
C TYR A 184 5.90 -4.44 6.34
N ALA A 185 4.87 -4.21 7.16
CA ALA A 185 4.16 -5.25 7.89
C ALA A 185 3.59 -6.33 6.94
N MET A 186 2.98 -5.91 5.83
CA MET A 186 2.49 -6.83 4.79
C MET A 186 3.61 -7.65 4.14
N ASN A 187 4.77 -7.03 3.85
CA ASN A 187 5.91 -7.70 3.23
C ASN A 187 6.61 -8.65 4.22
N HIS A 188 6.65 -8.28 5.50
CA HIS A 188 7.22 -9.08 6.59
C HIS A 188 6.35 -10.29 6.94
N GLY A 189 5.03 -10.18 6.74
CA GLY A 189 4.08 -11.22 7.15
C GLY A 189 3.53 -11.01 8.56
N ASP A 190 3.73 -9.84 9.16
CA ASP A 190 3.23 -9.52 10.50
C ASP A 190 1.78 -9.05 10.44
N ILE A 191 0.85 -9.98 10.63
CA ILE A 191 -0.58 -9.68 10.59
C ILE A 191 -1.05 -8.83 11.77
N GLY A 192 -0.43 -8.97 12.95
CA GLY A 192 -0.80 -8.16 14.11
C GLY A 192 -0.50 -6.68 13.84
N HIS A 193 0.67 -6.42 13.27
CA HIS A 193 1.07 -5.08 12.86
C HIS A 193 0.21 -4.54 11.72
N VAL A 194 -0.13 -5.36 10.71
CA VAL A 194 -1.08 -4.95 9.66
C VAL A 194 -2.43 -4.52 10.26
N GLU A 195 -2.98 -5.28 11.22
CA GLU A 195 -4.22 -4.93 11.92
C GLU A 195 -4.11 -3.58 12.64
N THR A 196 -2.98 -3.30 13.30
CA THR A 196 -2.69 -1.99 13.92
C THR A 196 -2.67 -0.85 12.90
N CYS A 197 -2.01 -1.03 11.74
CA CYS A 197 -2.01 -0.01 10.68
C CYS A 197 -3.43 0.26 10.15
N ILE A 198 -4.28 -0.76 10.02
CA ILE A 198 -5.67 -0.63 9.53
C ILE A 198 -6.47 0.33 10.41
N VAL A 199 -6.30 0.28 11.74
CA VAL A 199 -6.99 1.17 12.68
C VAL A 199 -6.79 2.64 12.32
N SER A 200 -5.55 3.03 12.02
CA SER A 200 -5.19 4.39 11.61
C SER A 200 -5.71 4.77 10.22
N TRP A 201 -5.80 3.80 9.30
CA TRP A 201 -6.29 4.04 7.94
C TRP A 201 -7.81 4.21 7.84
N ILE A 202 -8.60 3.56 8.71
CA ILE A 202 -10.07 3.65 8.71
C ILE A 202 -10.59 5.10 8.71
N PRO A 203 -10.20 5.98 9.65
CA PRO A 203 -10.70 7.36 9.67
C PRO A 203 -10.23 8.16 8.44
N ILE A 204 -9.01 7.92 7.94
CA ILE A 204 -8.50 8.58 6.73
C ILE A 204 -9.33 8.19 5.50
N LEU A 205 -9.59 6.89 5.32
CA LEU A 205 -10.42 6.36 4.25
C LEU A 205 -11.86 6.90 4.36
N LYS A 206 -12.40 7.03 5.58
CA LYS A 206 -13.71 7.62 5.80
C LYS A 206 -13.74 9.09 5.36
N ALA A 207 -12.74 9.88 5.75
CA ALA A 207 -12.64 11.30 5.46
C ALA A 207 -12.53 11.60 3.95
N ILE A 208 -11.77 10.79 3.21
CA ILE A 208 -11.60 10.97 1.75
C ILE A 208 -12.73 10.34 0.91
N GLY A 209 -13.87 9.99 1.51
CA GLY A 209 -15.01 9.43 0.80
C GLY A 209 -14.90 7.95 0.42
N LYS A 210 -13.88 7.21 0.87
CA LYS A 210 -13.78 5.74 0.71
C LYS A 210 -14.58 5.02 1.80
N HIS A 211 -15.84 5.42 1.98
CA HIS A 211 -16.71 4.93 3.05
C HIS A 211 -16.86 3.42 3.04
N LYS A 212 -16.95 2.80 1.86
CA LYS A 212 -17.06 1.34 1.76
C LYS A 212 -15.81 0.65 2.31
N TYR A 213 -14.60 1.10 1.93
CA TYR A 213 -13.36 0.53 2.48
C TYR A 213 -13.26 0.73 3.98
N ALA A 214 -13.58 1.93 4.48
CA ALA A 214 -13.62 2.20 5.92
C ALA A 214 -14.56 1.22 6.65
N SER A 215 -15.82 1.10 6.21
CA SER A 215 -16.80 0.21 6.82
C SER A 215 -16.38 -1.26 6.77
N HIS A 216 -15.86 -1.73 5.64
CA HIS A 216 -15.41 -3.12 5.50
C HIS A 216 -14.19 -3.44 6.37
N MET A 217 -13.23 -2.51 6.49
CA MET A 217 -12.08 -2.65 7.39
C MET A 217 -12.50 -2.65 8.86
N THR A 218 -13.41 -1.75 9.25
CA THR A 218 -13.99 -1.74 10.61
C THR A 218 -14.66 -3.06 10.93
N ASN A 219 -15.54 -3.55 10.04
CA ASN A 219 -16.24 -4.81 10.24
C ASN A 219 -15.27 -6.00 10.30
N PHE A 220 -14.23 -6.00 9.46
CA PHE A 220 -13.19 -7.03 9.50
C PHE A 220 -12.49 -7.07 10.87
N LEU A 221 -12.01 -5.93 11.37
CA LEU A 221 -11.37 -5.85 12.68
C LEU A 221 -12.34 -6.25 13.80
N LEU A 222 -13.56 -5.72 13.80
CA LEU A 222 -14.57 -6.08 14.81
C LEU A 222 -14.81 -7.59 14.84
N ASN A 223 -14.95 -8.20 13.67
CA ASN A 223 -15.21 -9.63 13.58
C ASN A 223 -14.01 -10.47 14.05
N VAL A 224 -12.80 -10.14 13.60
CA VAL A 224 -11.58 -10.90 13.94
C VAL A 224 -11.17 -10.71 15.40
N HIS A 225 -11.47 -9.58 16.04
CA HIS A 225 -11.13 -9.36 17.44
C HIS A 225 -12.23 -9.83 18.40
N PHE A 226 -13.50 -9.59 18.08
CA PHE A 226 -14.59 -9.72 19.07
C PHE A 226 -15.65 -10.77 18.73
N VAL A 227 -15.90 -11.05 17.44
CA VAL A 227 -17.04 -11.91 17.05
C VAL A 227 -16.64 -13.36 16.80
N TYR A 228 -15.56 -13.60 16.06
CA TYR A 228 -15.23 -14.94 15.60
C TYR A 228 -14.66 -15.84 16.72
N PRO A 229 -14.92 -17.16 16.69
CA PRO A 229 -14.28 -18.10 17.61
C PRO A 229 -12.77 -18.18 17.35
N SER A 230 -11.99 -18.53 18.37
CA SER A 230 -10.51 -18.55 18.34
C SER A 230 -9.93 -19.31 17.13
N GLY A 231 -10.48 -20.49 16.82
CA GLY A 231 -10.06 -21.28 15.66
C GLY A 231 -10.24 -20.54 14.33
N LEU A 232 -11.37 -19.84 14.15
CA LEU A 232 -11.62 -19.06 12.93
C LEU A 232 -10.75 -17.80 12.87
N LYS A 233 -10.55 -17.09 14.00
CA LYS A 233 -9.63 -15.95 14.09
C LYS A 233 -8.24 -16.34 13.61
N ARG A 234 -7.72 -17.48 14.11
CA ARG A 234 -6.43 -18.04 13.70
C ARG A 234 -6.41 -18.40 12.23
N ALA A 235 -7.43 -19.10 11.73
CA ALA A 235 -7.52 -19.46 10.32
C ALA A 235 -7.46 -18.21 9.41
N ILE A 236 -8.23 -17.17 9.71
CA ILE A 236 -8.24 -15.93 8.91
C ILE A 236 -6.86 -15.27 8.89
N ARG A 237 -6.25 -15.06 10.06
CA ARG A 237 -4.94 -14.40 10.18
C ARG A 237 -3.82 -15.14 9.44
N TYR A 238 -3.86 -16.47 9.45
CA TYR A 238 -2.86 -17.30 8.78
C TYR A 238 -3.06 -17.40 7.25
N HIS A 239 -4.23 -17.01 6.73
CA HIS A 239 -4.56 -17.14 5.31
C HIS A 239 -4.70 -15.80 4.58
N ILE A 240 -4.52 -14.66 5.24
CA ILE A 240 -4.67 -13.35 4.58
C ILE A 240 -3.41 -12.89 3.84
N LEU A 241 -2.23 -13.36 4.29
CA LEU A 241 -0.93 -13.19 3.64
C LEU A 241 -0.35 -14.57 3.29
N VAL A 242 0.32 -14.66 2.15
CA VAL A 242 1.05 -15.84 1.69
C VAL A 242 2.44 -15.45 1.24
N ASN A 243 3.41 -16.35 1.30
CA ASN A 243 4.77 -16.11 0.79
C ASN A 243 5.07 -17.04 -0.39
N PRO A 244 4.72 -16.65 -1.64
CA PRO A 244 4.91 -17.51 -2.79
C PRO A 244 6.36 -17.87 -3.09
N THR A 245 7.33 -17.04 -2.65
CA THR A 245 8.76 -17.25 -2.92
C THR A 245 9.50 -17.90 -1.77
N GLY A 246 8.90 -17.97 -0.58
CA GLY A 246 9.56 -18.41 0.65
C GLY A 246 10.65 -17.46 1.18
N GLN A 247 10.87 -16.31 0.54
CA GLN A 247 11.93 -15.38 0.92
C GLN A 247 11.45 -14.38 1.99
N GLN A 248 12.38 -13.93 2.84
CA GLN A 248 12.10 -12.88 3.82
C GLN A 248 11.63 -11.60 3.11
N MET A 249 10.71 -10.86 3.73
CA MET A 249 10.13 -9.62 3.18
C MET A 249 9.38 -9.78 1.84
N LYS A 250 9.04 -11.01 1.42
CA LYS A 250 8.32 -11.29 0.16
C LYS A 250 6.91 -11.84 0.36
N TRP A 251 6.32 -11.64 1.54
CA TRP A 251 4.90 -11.93 1.75
C TRP A 251 4.01 -11.05 0.86
N ARG A 252 2.86 -11.60 0.46
CA ARG A 252 1.89 -10.99 -0.45
C ARG A 252 0.49 -11.22 0.09
N ALA A 253 -0.38 -10.23 -0.09
CA ALA A 253 -1.79 -10.41 0.15
C ALA A 253 -2.37 -11.46 -0.81
N VAL A 254 -3.28 -12.31 -0.33
CA VAL A 254 -3.87 -13.36 -1.18
C VAL A 254 -4.59 -12.78 -2.39
N ASP A 255 -5.30 -11.67 -2.24
CA ASP A 255 -5.98 -11.00 -3.35
C ASP A 255 -5.02 -10.47 -4.41
N TRP A 256 -3.75 -10.21 -4.08
CA TRP A 256 -2.70 -9.92 -5.06
C TRP A 256 -2.40 -11.15 -5.93
N CYS A 257 -2.23 -12.33 -5.32
CA CYS A 257 -2.03 -13.59 -6.03
C CYS A 257 -3.24 -13.94 -6.90
N VAL A 258 -4.46 -13.73 -6.38
CA VAL A 258 -5.71 -13.91 -7.14
C VAL A 258 -5.77 -12.93 -8.31
N LYS A 259 -5.35 -11.67 -8.13
CA LYS A 259 -5.31 -10.69 -9.22
C LYS A 259 -4.30 -11.07 -10.30
N LEU A 260 -3.15 -11.59 -9.91
CA LEU A 260 -2.17 -12.14 -10.83
C LEU A 260 -2.74 -13.33 -11.61
N ASN A 261 -3.44 -14.25 -10.94
CA ASN A 261 -4.09 -15.36 -11.63
C ASN A 261 -5.15 -14.87 -12.62
N ASN A 262 -5.99 -13.90 -12.21
CA ASN A 262 -6.99 -13.26 -13.07
C ASN A 262 -6.37 -12.62 -14.32
N LEU A 263 -5.18 -12.03 -14.23
CA LEU A 263 -4.46 -11.50 -15.39
C LEU A 263 -4.18 -12.61 -16.40
N PHE A 264 -3.65 -13.74 -15.96
CA PHE A 264 -3.36 -14.86 -16.85
C PHE A 264 -4.64 -15.45 -17.44
N THR A 265 -5.64 -15.74 -16.60
CA THR A 265 -6.90 -16.33 -17.03
C THR A 265 -7.68 -15.44 -18.01
N LYS A 266 -7.82 -14.13 -17.72
CA LYS A 266 -8.74 -13.25 -18.47
C LYS A 266 -8.09 -12.43 -19.56
N VAL A 267 -6.80 -12.12 -19.44
CA VAL A 267 -6.11 -11.15 -20.31
C VAL A 267 -5.09 -11.84 -21.19
N LYS A 268 -4.28 -12.74 -20.65
CA LYS A 268 -3.25 -13.43 -21.44
C LYS A 268 -3.81 -14.61 -22.21
N ASN A 269 -4.61 -15.46 -21.55
CA ASN A 269 -5.01 -16.77 -22.09
C ASN A 269 -6.50 -16.85 -22.47
N GLY A 270 -7.30 -15.85 -22.09
CA GLY A 270 -8.76 -15.86 -22.28
C GLY A 270 -9.25 -15.63 -23.72
N GLY A 271 -8.37 -15.70 -24.73
CA GLY A 271 -8.70 -15.37 -26.12
C GLY A 271 -8.76 -13.87 -26.43
N LYS A 272 -8.91 -13.53 -27.71
CA LYS A 272 -9.05 -12.16 -28.23
C LYS A 272 -10.23 -12.07 -29.20
N GLY A 273 -10.86 -10.89 -29.29
CA GLY A 273 -11.97 -10.65 -30.22
C GLY A 273 -13.15 -11.59 -29.98
N SER A 274 -13.69 -12.16 -31.05
CA SER A 274 -14.80 -13.13 -31.03
C SER A 274 -14.49 -14.40 -30.24
N ASN A 275 -13.21 -14.75 -30.08
CA ASN A 275 -12.79 -15.92 -29.32
C ASN A 275 -12.76 -15.72 -27.80
N ARG A 276 -13.10 -14.52 -27.31
CA ARG A 276 -13.14 -14.21 -25.87
C ARG A 276 -14.51 -14.58 -25.28
N SER A 277 -14.80 -15.88 -25.17
CA SER A 277 -16.01 -16.40 -24.53
C SER A 277 -15.77 -16.82 -23.08
N ILE A 278 -16.85 -16.86 -22.28
CA ILE A 278 -16.78 -17.35 -20.88
C ILE A 278 -16.33 -18.81 -20.86
N ASP A 279 -16.91 -19.65 -21.73
CA ASP A 279 -16.58 -21.08 -21.80
C ASP A 279 -15.10 -21.30 -22.09
N ARG A 280 -14.52 -20.52 -23.01
CA ARG A 280 -13.08 -20.57 -23.27
C ARG A 280 -12.28 -20.14 -22.05
N ILE A 281 -12.63 -19.02 -21.42
CA ILE A 281 -11.92 -18.54 -20.23
C ILE A 281 -11.93 -19.61 -19.12
N ILE A 282 -13.06 -20.30 -18.92
CA ILE A 282 -13.18 -21.39 -17.95
C ILE A 282 -12.27 -22.56 -18.34
N LEU A 283 -12.34 -23.01 -19.59
CA LEU A 283 -11.51 -24.12 -20.09
C LEU A 283 -10.02 -23.83 -19.94
N GLU A 284 -9.58 -22.65 -20.40
CA GLU A 284 -8.17 -22.23 -20.37
C GLU A 284 -7.66 -21.96 -18.95
N SER A 285 -8.56 -21.64 -18.00
CA SER A 285 -8.18 -21.33 -16.61
C SER A 285 -7.48 -22.50 -15.91
N LEU A 286 -7.87 -23.73 -16.24
CA LEU A 286 -7.31 -24.96 -15.67
C LEU A 286 -5.85 -25.17 -16.09
N LEU A 287 -5.45 -24.60 -17.22
CA LEU A 287 -4.14 -24.79 -17.84
C LEU A 287 -3.17 -23.62 -17.60
N VAL A 288 -3.59 -22.58 -16.88
CA VAL A 288 -2.78 -21.36 -16.65
C VAL A 288 -1.38 -21.69 -16.12
N GLN A 289 -1.27 -22.60 -15.16
CA GLN A 289 0.04 -22.95 -14.60
C GLN A 289 0.90 -23.73 -15.60
N VAL A 290 0.30 -24.61 -16.40
CA VAL A 290 1.00 -25.34 -17.47
C VAL A 290 1.53 -24.35 -18.51
N TYR A 291 0.71 -23.40 -18.95
CA TYR A 291 1.12 -22.36 -19.89
C TYR A 291 2.29 -21.52 -19.38
N LYS A 292 2.25 -21.13 -18.11
CA LYS A 292 3.37 -20.39 -17.48
C LYS A 292 4.65 -21.20 -17.47
N ASN A 293 4.58 -22.49 -17.11
CA ASN A 293 5.74 -23.37 -17.05
C ASN A 293 6.35 -23.56 -18.45
N VAL A 294 5.52 -23.84 -19.46
CA VAL A 294 5.96 -23.99 -20.85
C VAL A 294 6.59 -22.70 -21.37
N GLN A 295 5.98 -21.55 -21.10
CA GLN A 295 6.55 -20.25 -21.48
C GLN A 295 7.92 -20.03 -20.83
N GLY A 296 8.08 -20.38 -19.55
CA GLY A 296 9.36 -20.30 -18.85
C GLY A 296 10.43 -21.21 -19.46
N ILE A 297 10.08 -22.44 -19.83
CA ILE A 297 10.98 -23.38 -20.51
C ILE A 297 11.43 -22.82 -21.86
N VAL A 298 10.50 -22.32 -22.68
CA VAL A 298 10.81 -21.71 -23.97
C VAL A 298 11.74 -20.51 -23.78
N GLN A 299 11.42 -19.59 -22.87
CA GLN A 299 12.27 -18.42 -22.61
C GLN A 299 13.69 -18.80 -22.21
N LYS A 300 13.84 -19.84 -21.38
CA LYS A 300 15.15 -20.36 -20.96
C LYS A 300 15.91 -21.01 -22.13
N ASN A 301 15.24 -21.84 -22.92
CA ASN A 301 15.88 -22.60 -24.00
C ASN A 301 16.31 -21.72 -25.18
N PHE A 302 15.66 -20.57 -25.39
CA PHE A 302 15.99 -19.64 -26.46
C PHE A 302 16.85 -18.46 -25.98
N ASP A 303 17.46 -18.54 -24.79
CA ASP A 303 18.26 -17.48 -24.18
C ASP A 303 17.58 -16.10 -24.20
N LEU A 304 16.24 -16.08 -24.13
CA LEU A 304 15.43 -14.87 -24.00
C LEU A 304 15.50 -14.30 -22.58
N THR A 305 16.54 -14.66 -21.82
CA THR A 305 16.81 -14.27 -20.42
C THR A 305 17.05 -12.77 -20.28
N HIS A 306 17.44 -12.08 -21.37
CA HIS A 306 17.56 -10.63 -21.45
C HIS A 306 16.20 -9.91 -21.47
N LEU A 307 15.10 -10.59 -21.82
CA LEU A 307 13.73 -10.10 -21.61
C LEU A 307 13.33 -10.40 -20.16
N THR A 308 13.93 -9.67 -19.22
CA THR A 308 13.63 -9.86 -17.80
C THR A 308 12.12 -9.65 -17.56
N THR A 309 11.44 -10.68 -17.06
CA THR A 309 10.08 -10.57 -16.51
C THR A 309 10.09 -9.95 -15.11
N ASN A 310 11.29 -9.85 -14.52
CA ASN A 310 11.54 -9.15 -13.27
C ASN A 310 11.65 -7.65 -13.54
N HIS A 311 10.65 -6.89 -13.12
CA HIS A 311 10.78 -5.44 -13.03
C HIS A 311 11.91 -5.11 -12.05
N ALA A 312 13.09 -4.76 -12.56
CA ALA A 312 14.14 -4.13 -11.76
C ALA A 312 13.62 -2.77 -11.27
N ALA A 313 13.98 -2.42 -10.04
CA ALA A 313 13.71 -1.06 -9.56
C ALA A 313 14.46 -0.07 -10.48
N THR A 314 13.81 1.04 -10.82
CA THR A 314 14.48 2.11 -11.56
C THR A 314 15.63 2.64 -10.71
N ASP A 315 16.83 2.76 -11.29
CA ASP A 315 17.93 3.45 -10.64
C ASP A 315 17.58 4.95 -10.55
N MET A 316 17.32 5.41 -9.31
CA MET A 316 16.92 6.78 -9.02
C MET A 316 18.10 7.64 -8.57
N SER A 317 19.33 7.12 -8.54
CA SER A 317 20.49 7.79 -7.92
C SER A 317 20.75 9.18 -8.52
N LYS A 318 20.69 9.32 -9.85
CA LYS A 318 20.86 10.60 -10.55
C LYS A 318 19.72 11.59 -10.30
N THR A 319 18.52 11.11 -10.05
CA THR A 319 17.36 11.96 -9.76
C THR A 319 17.42 12.44 -8.32
N PHE A 320 17.78 11.56 -7.39
CA PHE A 320 17.91 11.91 -5.98
C PHE A 320 19.04 12.90 -5.73
N ALA A 321 20.15 12.83 -6.47
CA ALA A 321 21.23 13.81 -6.35
C ALA A 321 20.85 15.25 -6.78
N LYS A 322 19.68 15.45 -7.38
CA LYS A 322 19.16 16.77 -7.77
C LYS A 322 18.17 17.36 -6.76
N LEU A 323 17.68 16.53 -5.84
CA LEU A 323 16.72 16.86 -4.79
C LEU A 323 17.48 17.07 -3.48
#